data_AF-A0A389MJU1-F1
#
_entry.id   AF-A0A389MJU1-F1
#
_cell.length_a   1.000
_cell.length_b   1.000
_cell.length_c   1.000
_cell.angle_alpha   90.00
_cell.angle_beta   90.00
_cell.angle_gamma   90.00
#
_symmetry.space_group_name_H-M   'P 1'
#
loop_
_entity.id
_entity.type
_entity.pdbx_description
1 polymer ?
#
loop_
_entity_poly.entity_id
_entity_poly.type
_entity_poly.pdbx_seq_one_letter_code
_entity_poly.pdbx_strand_id
1 'polypeptide(L)'
;MTDISRRGILGAGGLVLAGTSMISGRVQAAGLPEAPIMDKATMQPPLYPTSGPDYQPVVTLNGWTLPWRMRGDWKEFHLIAEPVVREMAPGMDARLWGYNGQSPGPTIEAVEGDKVRIFVTNRLPEATVVHWHGQTLPNGMDGVAGLTQPGIPPGKTFVYEFILRRSGTFMYHPHSDEMVQMAMGMMGFFVVHPRDPAERRVDRDFVWLLNAYDIEAGSYVPKVNTMLNMNMWCFNSRVWPGIDPMVARQGDKVRMRFGNLTMTNHPIHVHGVDFKVTGTDGGWINENYQLPEVSVDVAVGQMRAIEFNADNPGDWAIHCHKSHHTMNAMGHNVRTYIGVNLKSTAKQIQKIAPGYMPMGSTGGGMMSEMEMPLPENTLPMMTGAGPFGSVEMGGMFTVLKVRPGLAAGDYRDPGWYRHPEGTLAYEWTGEPMPEPARAPDTPKARRARQTDLRVVDPRTRRTASNAGGHEH
;
A
#
# COMPACT_ATOMS: atom_id res chain seq x y z
N MET A 1 57.62 -26.74 -49.90
CA MET A 1 57.25 -28.14 -50.19
C MET A 1 55.96 -28.43 -49.44
N THR A 2 54.87 -28.63 -50.20
CA THR A 2 53.69 -29.50 -49.95
C THR A 2 53.10 -29.54 -48.53
N ASP A 3 51.95 -28.91 -48.25
CA ASP A 3 50.55 -29.29 -48.55
C ASP A 3 49.82 -29.98 -47.38
N ILE A 4 48.77 -29.29 -46.89
CA ILE A 4 47.41 -29.75 -46.52
C ILE A 4 47.23 -31.10 -45.79
N SER A 5 46.48 -31.10 -44.66
CA SER A 5 45.16 -31.76 -44.59
C SER A 5 44.38 -31.57 -43.28
N ARG A 6 43.13 -31.12 -43.45
CA ARG A 6 42.00 -31.30 -42.53
C ARG A 6 41.31 -32.64 -42.86
N ARG A 7 41.35 -33.60 -41.93
CA ARG A 7 40.29 -34.59 -41.56
C ARG A 7 40.93 -35.89 -41.07
N GLY A 8 40.57 -36.30 -39.85
CA GLY A 8 40.95 -37.57 -39.25
C GLY A 8 40.22 -37.75 -37.92
N ILE A 9 38.91 -37.93 -38.03
CA ILE A 9 37.99 -38.29 -36.94
C ILE A 9 38.17 -39.79 -36.62
N LEU A 10 38.06 -40.13 -35.32
CA LEU A 10 37.90 -41.45 -34.67
C LEU A 10 39.16 -42.28 -34.34
N GLY A 11 39.45 -42.34 -33.04
CA GLY A 11 40.15 -43.44 -32.36
C GLY A 11 39.65 -43.53 -30.92
N ALA A 12 38.88 -44.58 -30.63
CA ALA A 12 38.25 -44.86 -29.34
C ALA A 12 39.23 -45.54 -28.35
N GLY A 13 38.96 -45.39 -27.05
CA GLY A 13 39.62 -46.07 -25.93
C GLY A 13 40.10 -45.03 -24.90
N GLY A 14 39.38 -44.72 -23.83
CA GLY A 14 38.92 -45.67 -22.82
C GLY A 14 39.88 -45.62 -21.63
N LEU A 15 39.75 -44.62 -20.76
CA LEU A 15 40.23 -44.73 -19.38
C LEU A 15 39.35 -43.92 -18.44
N VAL A 16 38.59 -44.67 -17.65
CA VAL A 16 37.85 -44.22 -16.48
C VAL A 16 38.87 -43.78 -15.43
N LEU A 17 38.86 -42.49 -15.09
CA LEU A 17 39.40 -41.99 -13.83
C LEU A 17 38.23 -41.46 -13.01
N ALA A 18 37.72 -42.33 -12.15
CA ALA A 18 36.87 -41.97 -11.04
C ALA A 18 37.67 -41.08 -10.08
N GLY A 19 37.19 -39.86 -9.84
CA GLY A 19 37.84 -38.90 -8.94
C GLY A 19 36.90 -37.75 -8.57
N THR A 20 36.27 -37.89 -7.40
CA THR A 20 35.72 -36.82 -6.54
C THR A 20 34.62 -35.91 -7.10
N SER A 21 33.40 -36.34 -6.78
CA SER A 21 32.22 -35.55 -6.41
C SER A 21 32.50 -34.26 -5.63
N MET A 22 31.91 -33.14 -6.04
CA MET A 22 30.79 -32.46 -5.35
C MET A 22 30.63 -31.01 -5.86
N ILE A 23 29.38 -30.64 -6.16
CA ILE A 23 28.86 -29.29 -6.47
C ILE A 23 29.08 -28.77 -7.91
N SER A 24 28.35 -29.34 -8.88
CA SER A 24 27.95 -28.61 -10.11
C SER A 24 26.71 -29.19 -10.81
N GLY A 25 25.87 -29.93 -10.08
CA GLY A 25 24.73 -30.68 -10.64
C GLY A 25 23.33 -30.10 -10.39
N ARG A 26 23.18 -28.90 -9.82
CA ARG A 26 21.85 -28.29 -9.60
C ARG A 26 21.62 -27.17 -10.61
N VAL A 27 20.82 -27.47 -11.64
CA VAL A 27 19.88 -26.58 -12.39
C VAL A 27 19.61 -27.13 -13.80
N GLN A 28 20.38 -28.09 -14.32
CA GLN A 28 20.30 -28.45 -15.75
C GLN A 28 19.30 -29.55 -16.17
N ALA A 29 18.42 -30.04 -15.29
CA ALA A 29 17.49 -31.14 -15.65
C ALA A 29 15.99 -30.89 -15.38
N ALA A 30 15.56 -29.68 -15.04
CA ALA A 30 14.16 -29.27 -15.25
C ALA A 30 14.12 -27.76 -15.44
N GLY A 31 13.38 -27.30 -16.45
CA GLY A 31 13.26 -25.88 -16.77
C GLY A 31 12.81 -25.03 -15.58
N LEU A 32 13.03 -23.72 -15.68
CA LEU A 32 12.52 -22.73 -14.73
C LEU A 32 11.02 -22.99 -14.47
N PRO A 33 10.51 -22.79 -13.25
CA PRO A 33 9.07 -22.74 -13.05
C PRO A 33 8.46 -21.74 -14.01
N GLU A 34 7.22 -21.98 -14.43
CA GLU A 34 6.46 -20.94 -15.11
C GLU A 34 6.47 -19.68 -14.23
N ALA A 35 6.55 -18.52 -14.87
CA ALA A 35 6.43 -17.24 -14.19
C ALA A 35 5.09 -16.62 -14.58
N PRO A 36 4.02 -16.91 -13.83
CA PRO A 36 2.75 -16.28 -14.08
C PRO A 36 2.92 -14.76 -13.93
N ILE A 37 2.23 -14.01 -14.78
CA ILE A 37 2.20 -12.55 -14.79
C ILE A 37 0.72 -12.16 -14.70
N MET A 38 0.41 -11.10 -13.95
CA MET A 38 -0.92 -10.50 -13.89
C MET A 38 -0.85 -9.08 -14.44
N ASP A 39 -1.68 -8.79 -15.44
CA ASP A 39 -1.83 -7.47 -16.05
C ASP A 39 -3.00 -6.66 -15.47
N LYS A 40 -3.92 -7.32 -14.75
CA LYS A 40 -5.10 -6.70 -14.15
C LYS A 40 -4.86 -6.27 -12.71
N ALA A 41 -5.37 -5.09 -12.36
CA ALA A 41 -5.37 -4.56 -11.00
C ALA A 41 -6.57 -5.02 -10.14
N THR A 42 -7.39 -5.96 -10.62
CA THR A 42 -8.54 -6.49 -9.87
C THR A 42 -8.10 -7.51 -8.83
N MET A 43 -8.67 -7.47 -7.62
CA MET A 43 -8.43 -8.48 -6.59
C MET A 43 -8.70 -9.90 -7.12
N GLN A 44 -7.72 -10.79 -6.97
CA GLN A 44 -7.88 -12.21 -7.27
C GLN A 44 -8.37 -12.98 -6.03
N PRO A 45 -9.15 -14.06 -6.22
CA PRO A 45 -9.52 -14.94 -5.12
C PRO A 45 -8.28 -15.57 -4.49
N PRO A 46 -8.32 -15.88 -3.17
CA PRO A 46 -7.20 -16.49 -2.50
C PRO A 46 -6.90 -17.90 -3.04
N LEU A 47 -5.63 -18.28 -3.06
CA LEU A 47 -5.19 -19.60 -3.53
C LEU A 47 -5.12 -20.61 -2.37
N TYR A 48 -6.17 -21.39 -2.22
CA TYR A 48 -6.21 -22.46 -1.20
C TYR A 48 -5.20 -23.57 -1.51
N PRO A 49 -4.50 -24.10 -0.49
CA PRO A 49 -3.56 -25.19 -0.68
C PRO A 49 -4.29 -26.44 -1.17
N THR A 50 -3.84 -27.01 -2.29
CA THR A 50 -4.35 -28.28 -2.83
C THR A 50 -3.55 -29.50 -2.34
N SER A 51 -2.43 -29.26 -1.64
CA SER A 51 -1.55 -30.27 -1.06
C SER A 51 -0.73 -29.65 0.07
N GLY A 52 -0.23 -30.48 1.00
CA GLY A 52 0.52 -30.02 2.17
C GLY A 52 -0.39 -29.64 3.35
N PRO A 53 0.16 -28.96 4.37
CA PRO A 53 -0.62 -28.46 5.50
C PRO A 53 -1.71 -27.47 5.04
N ASP A 54 -2.90 -27.59 5.64
CA ASP A 54 -3.97 -26.61 5.46
C ASP A 54 -3.58 -25.27 6.10
N TYR A 55 -4.05 -24.17 5.52
CA TYR A 55 -3.95 -22.83 6.09
C TYR A 55 -5.05 -21.95 5.51
N GLN A 56 -5.40 -20.87 6.22
CA GLN A 56 -6.28 -19.84 5.66
C GLN A 56 -5.45 -18.92 4.75
N PRO A 57 -5.61 -18.98 3.42
CA PRO A 57 -4.85 -18.14 2.50
C PRO A 57 -5.21 -16.66 2.68
N VAL A 58 -4.27 -15.78 2.35
CA VAL A 58 -4.48 -14.34 2.43
C VAL A 58 -5.12 -13.78 1.17
N VAL A 59 -5.85 -12.67 1.32
CA VAL A 59 -6.37 -11.85 0.24
C VAL A 59 -5.56 -10.55 0.16
N THR A 60 -5.04 -10.26 -1.02
CA THR A 60 -4.41 -8.98 -1.32
C THR A 60 -5.40 -8.14 -2.11
N LEU A 61 -5.94 -7.07 -1.53
CA LEU A 61 -6.84 -6.17 -2.27
C LEU A 61 -6.12 -5.64 -3.50
N ASN A 62 -6.76 -5.74 -4.67
CA ASN A 62 -6.18 -5.39 -5.97
C ASN A 62 -4.84 -6.08 -6.28
N GLY A 63 -4.62 -7.28 -5.74
CA GLY A 63 -3.44 -8.11 -5.98
C GLY A 63 -3.77 -9.61 -6.02
N TRP A 64 -2.74 -10.45 -5.90
CA TRP A 64 -2.84 -11.90 -6.03
C TRP A 64 -1.67 -12.61 -5.33
N THR A 65 -1.84 -13.91 -5.09
CA THR A 65 -0.82 -14.79 -4.54
C THR A 65 0.04 -15.39 -5.65
N LEU A 66 1.37 -15.39 -5.48
CA LEU A 66 2.32 -15.97 -6.42
C LEU A 66 2.16 -17.51 -6.46
N PRO A 67 1.82 -18.10 -7.61
CA PRO A 67 1.71 -19.53 -7.76
C PRO A 67 3.06 -20.21 -7.58
N TRP A 68 3.01 -21.47 -7.19
CA TRP A 68 4.18 -22.27 -6.89
C TRP A 68 3.99 -23.70 -7.41
N ARG A 69 5.09 -24.43 -7.51
CA ARG A 69 5.09 -25.88 -7.75
C ARG A 69 5.96 -26.60 -6.73
N MET A 70 5.62 -27.85 -6.41
CA MET A 70 6.55 -28.72 -5.69
C MET A 70 7.58 -29.31 -6.63
N ARG A 71 8.85 -29.37 -6.20
CA ARG A 71 9.90 -30.17 -6.82
C ARG A 71 10.71 -30.90 -5.74
N GLY A 72 10.34 -32.15 -5.49
CA GLY A 72 10.77 -32.85 -4.27
C GLY A 72 10.27 -32.09 -3.05
N ASP A 73 11.14 -31.86 -2.06
CA ASP A 73 10.79 -31.11 -0.85
C ASP A 73 10.76 -29.58 -1.05
N TRP A 74 11.09 -29.08 -2.24
CA TRP A 74 11.17 -27.63 -2.49
C TRP A 74 9.84 -27.09 -3.01
N LYS A 75 9.34 -26.04 -2.35
CA LYS A 75 8.29 -25.17 -2.87
C LYS A 75 8.95 -24.12 -3.77
N GLU A 76 8.80 -24.27 -5.08
CA GLU A 76 9.44 -23.42 -6.08
C GLU A 76 8.53 -22.27 -6.53
N PHE A 77 9.08 -21.05 -6.55
CA PHE A 77 8.44 -19.83 -7.03
C PHE A 77 9.28 -19.17 -8.13
N HIS A 78 8.64 -18.40 -9.02
CA HIS A 78 9.34 -17.59 -10.02
C HIS A 78 8.89 -16.13 -9.95
N LEU A 79 9.79 -15.26 -9.50
CA LEU A 79 9.60 -13.82 -9.43
C LEU A 79 10.32 -13.14 -10.59
N ILE A 80 9.68 -12.20 -11.26
CA ILE A 80 10.26 -11.41 -12.36
C ILE A 80 10.24 -9.94 -11.96
N ALA A 81 11.39 -9.33 -11.76
CA ALA A 81 11.51 -7.88 -11.60
C ALA A 81 11.42 -7.20 -12.97
N GLU A 82 10.43 -6.33 -13.20
CA GLU A 82 10.20 -5.71 -14.51
C GLU A 82 9.51 -4.35 -14.42
N PRO A 83 9.60 -3.49 -15.47
CA PRO A 83 8.74 -2.33 -15.60
C PRO A 83 7.27 -2.73 -15.73
N VAL A 84 6.38 -2.03 -15.05
CA VAL A 84 4.94 -2.31 -14.99
C VAL A 84 4.13 -1.01 -15.13
N VAL A 85 2.88 -1.15 -15.57
CA VAL A 85 1.89 -0.06 -15.53
C VAL A 85 0.88 -0.42 -14.46
N ARG A 86 0.64 0.51 -13.52
CA ARG A 86 -0.32 0.34 -12.43
C ARG A 86 -1.32 1.48 -12.49
N GLU A 87 -2.58 1.15 -12.77
CA GLU A 87 -3.67 2.08 -12.50
C GLU A 87 -3.69 2.33 -10.99
N MET A 88 -3.64 3.59 -10.57
CA MET A 88 -3.68 4.00 -9.16
C MET A 88 -5.14 4.14 -8.72
N ALA A 89 -5.95 4.76 -9.57
CA ALA A 89 -7.40 4.88 -9.50
C ALA A 89 -7.94 5.22 -10.91
N PRO A 90 -9.25 5.12 -11.17
CA PRO A 90 -9.81 5.45 -12.48
C PRO A 90 -9.34 6.81 -13.00
N GLY A 91 -8.69 6.82 -14.17
CA GLY A 91 -8.15 8.03 -14.81
C GLY A 91 -6.71 8.40 -14.43
N MET A 92 -6.02 7.61 -13.61
CA MET A 92 -4.60 7.80 -13.31
C MET A 92 -3.81 6.48 -13.31
N ASP A 93 -2.84 6.38 -14.21
CA ASP A 93 -1.84 5.33 -14.31
C ASP A 93 -0.46 5.80 -13.83
N ALA A 94 0.29 4.89 -13.22
CA ALA A 94 1.69 5.06 -12.89
C ALA A 94 2.54 4.01 -13.61
N ARG A 95 3.62 4.46 -14.25
CA ARG A 95 4.69 3.62 -14.80
C ARG A 95 5.69 3.37 -13.68
N LEU A 96 5.67 2.15 -13.17
CA LEU A 96 6.38 1.70 -11.99
C LEU A 96 7.36 0.59 -12.35
N TRP A 97 8.16 0.16 -11.38
CA TRP A 97 8.86 -1.11 -11.41
C TRP A 97 8.23 -2.02 -10.36
N GLY A 98 8.03 -3.29 -10.73
CA GLY A 98 7.30 -4.23 -9.91
C GLY A 98 7.77 -5.65 -10.10
N TYR A 99 6.93 -6.59 -9.67
CA TYR A 99 7.17 -8.01 -9.86
C TYR A 99 5.99 -8.68 -10.53
N ASN A 100 6.27 -9.53 -11.53
CA ASN A 100 5.28 -10.35 -12.25
C ASN A 100 4.08 -9.54 -12.77
N GLY A 101 4.35 -8.40 -13.39
CA GLY A 101 3.34 -7.53 -14.01
C GLY A 101 2.68 -6.49 -13.09
N GLN A 102 2.99 -6.45 -11.79
CA GLN A 102 2.35 -5.49 -10.87
C GLN A 102 3.27 -4.88 -9.80
N SER A 103 2.82 -3.74 -9.27
CA SER A 103 3.31 -3.11 -8.04
C SER A 103 2.11 -2.89 -7.11
N PRO A 104 2.16 -3.37 -5.85
CA PRO A 104 3.15 -4.28 -5.30
C PRO A 104 3.19 -5.59 -6.08
N GLY A 105 4.30 -6.32 -5.99
CA GLY A 105 4.44 -7.68 -6.49
C GLY A 105 3.45 -8.65 -5.83
N PRO A 106 3.31 -9.87 -6.37
CA PRO A 106 2.40 -10.87 -5.82
C PRO A 106 2.81 -11.30 -4.41
N THR A 107 1.83 -11.70 -3.60
CA THR A 107 2.07 -12.20 -2.25
C THR A 107 2.63 -13.61 -2.31
N ILE A 108 3.77 -13.85 -1.67
CA ILE A 108 4.35 -15.19 -1.53
C ILE A 108 3.76 -15.83 -0.28
N GLU A 109 3.15 -17.01 -0.42
CA GLU A 109 2.57 -17.76 0.69
C GLU A 109 3.25 -19.12 0.86
N ALA A 110 3.66 -19.43 2.08
CA ALA A 110 4.26 -20.71 2.45
C ALA A 110 3.95 -21.08 3.90
N VAL A 111 4.32 -22.28 4.31
CA VAL A 111 4.12 -22.79 5.66
C VAL A 111 5.45 -22.85 6.40
N GLU A 112 5.42 -22.59 7.70
CA GLU A 112 6.58 -22.76 8.57
C GLU A 112 7.20 -24.16 8.42
N GLY A 113 8.51 -24.20 8.19
CA GLY A 113 9.28 -25.41 7.90
C GLY A 113 9.46 -25.72 6.41
N ASP A 114 8.74 -25.05 5.50
CA ASP A 114 8.91 -25.25 4.06
C ASP A 114 10.34 -24.91 3.61
N LYS A 115 10.90 -25.72 2.71
CA LYS A 115 12.08 -25.39 1.92
C LYS A 115 11.61 -24.60 0.70
N VAL A 116 11.97 -23.32 0.60
CA VAL A 116 11.58 -22.46 -0.52
C VAL A 116 12.73 -22.26 -1.48
N ARG A 117 12.46 -22.39 -2.78
CA ARG A 117 13.39 -22.05 -3.86
C ARG A 117 12.74 -20.99 -4.73
N ILE A 118 13.33 -19.79 -4.74
CA ILE A 118 12.76 -18.65 -5.47
C ILE A 118 13.71 -18.27 -6.59
N PHE A 119 13.24 -18.42 -7.83
CA PHE A 119 13.94 -17.97 -9.03
C PHE A 119 13.60 -16.50 -9.25
N VAL A 120 14.59 -15.62 -9.27
CA VAL A 120 14.40 -14.19 -9.50
C VAL A 120 15.03 -13.82 -10.83
N THR A 121 14.19 -13.48 -11.81
CA THR A 121 14.62 -13.01 -13.13
C THR A 121 14.58 -11.50 -13.19
N ASN A 122 15.68 -10.88 -13.57
CA ASN A 122 15.77 -9.43 -13.73
C ASN A 122 15.48 -9.00 -15.18
N ARG A 123 14.42 -8.22 -15.40
CA ARG A 123 14.10 -7.55 -16.68
C ARG A 123 14.18 -6.03 -16.58
N LEU A 124 14.71 -5.50 -15.48
CA LEU A 124 15.00 -4.07 -15.33
C LEU A 124 16.21 -3.66 -16.18
N PRO A 125 16.37 -2.35 -16.48
CA PRO A 125 17.55 -1.85 -17.20
C PRO A 125 18.84 -1.86 -16.36
N GLU A 126 18.75 -2.17 -15.06
CA GLU A 126 19.88 -2.15 -14.12
C GLU A 126 19.92 -3.42 -13.25
N ALA A 127 21.00 -3.58 -12.49
CA ALA A 127 21.14 -4.71 -11.58
C ALA A 127 20.14 -4.63 -10.42
N THR A 128 19.63 -5.78 -9.97
CA THR A 128 18.72 -5.85 -8.82
C THR A 128 19.08 -7.02 -7.91
N VAL A 129 18.47 -7.08 -6.74
CA VAL A 129 18.47 -8.21 -5.80
C VAL A 129 17.12 -8.22 -5.09
N VAL A 130 16.76 -9.29 -4.40
CA VAL A 130 15.57 -9.31 -3.55
C VAL A 130 15.98 -9.64 -2.13
N HIS A 131 15.74 -8.70 -1.22
CA HIS A 131 15.87 -8.89 0.21
C HIS A 131 14.55 -9.39 0.80
N TRP A 132 14.64 -10.34 1.73
CA TRP A 132 13.51 -11.03 2.35
C TRP A 132 13.27 -10.48 3.76
N HIS A 133 12.71 -9.27 3.83
CA HIS A 133 12.57 -8.48 5.05
C HIS A 133 11.94 -9.26 6.22
N GLY A 134 12.73 -9.46 7.28
CA GLY A 134 12.32 -10.14 8.51
C GLY A 134 12.51 -11.66 8.52
N GLN A 135 12.98 -12.27 7.42
CA GLN A 135 13.30 -13.69 7.36
C GLN A 135 14.66 -13.99 8.01
N THR A 136 14.74 -15.10 8.75
CA THR A 136 16.00 -15.64 9.27
C THR A 136 16.53 -16.70 8.31
N LEU A 137 17.54 -16.33 7.51
CA LEU A 137 18.04 -17.13 6.38
C LEU A 137 19.59 -17.22 6.38
N PRO A 138 20.20 -18.11 5.57
CA PRO A 138 21.65 -18.12 5.39
C PRO A 138 22.12 -16.78 4.81
N ASN A 139 23.23 -16.24 5.32
CA ASN A 139 23.70 -14.89 4.95
C ASN A 139 23.81 -14.65 3.43
N GLY A 140 24.31 -15.62 2.66
CA GLY A 140 24.40 -15.50 1.19
C GLY A 140 23.07 -15.51 0.43
N MET A 141 21.93 -15.69 1.11
CA MET A 141 20.58 -15.66 0.54
C MET A 141 19.82 -14.38 0.93
N ASP A 142 20.49 -13.44 1.59
CA ASP A 142 19.86 -12.25 2.19
C ASP A 142 19.50 -11.17 1.16
N GLY A 143 20.14 -11.17 -0.01
CA GLY A 143 19.75 -10.27 -1.09
C GLY A 143 20.20 -8.83 -0.92
N VAL A 144 21.43 -8.60 -0.46
CA VAL A 144 22.05 -7.27 -0.36
C VAL A 144 23.20 -7.19 -1.37
N ALA A 145 23.03 -6.37 -2.41
CA ALA A 145 23.99 -6.27 -3.50
C ALA A 145 25.34 -5.72 -3.00
N GLY A 146 26.42 -6.43 -3.31
CA GLY A 146 27.78 -6.06 -2.91
C GLY A 146 28.16 -6.44 -1.47
N LEU A 147 27.20 -6.82 -0.62
CA LEU A 147 27.46 -7.28 0.74
C LEU A 147 27.32 -8.81 0.86
N THR A 148 26.14 -9.33 0.57
CA THR A 148 25.83 -10.76 0.76
C THR A 148 25.80 -11.55 -0.54
N GLN A 149 25.66 -10.85 -1.68
CA GLN A 149 25.73 -11.44 -3.03
C GLN A 149 26.10 -10.38 -4.08
N PRO A 150 26.54 -10.78 -5.30
CA PRO A 150 26.53 -9.87 -6.44
C PRO A 150 25.09 -9.52 -6.86
N GLY A 151 24.92 -8.33 -7.44
CA GLY A 151 23.67 -7.95 -8.07
C GLY A 151 23.32 -8.87 -9.24
N ILE A 152 22.03 -9.13 -9.43
CA ILE A 152 21.47 -9.87 -10.56
C ILE A 152 21.51 -8.96 -11.79
N PRO A 153 22.37 -9.21 -12.80
CA PRO A 153 22.43 -8.33 -13.96
C PRO A 153 21.15 -8.39 -14.81
N PRO A 154 20.86 -7.37 -15.64
CA PRO A 154 19.76 -7.41 -16.60
C PRO A 154 19.75 -8.70 -17.44
N GLY A 155 18.58 -9.31 -17.58
CA GLY A 155 18.34 -10.54 -18.32
C GLY A 155 18.86 -11.82 -17.64
N LYS A 156 19.35 -11.74 -16.40
CA LYS A 156 19.82 -12.90 -15.64
C LYS A 156 18.82 -13.35 -14.58
N THR A 157 18.92 -14.63 -14.22
CA THR A 157 18.11 -15.25 -13.18
C THR A 157 19.01 -15.78 -12.09
N PHE A 158 18.74 -15.40 -10.84
CA PHE A 158 19.41 -15.94 -9.65
C PHE A 158 18.42 -16.79 -8.85
N VAL A 159 18.94 -17.65 -7.97
CA VAL A 159 18.13 -18.59 -7.18
C VAL A 159 18.41 -18.38 -5.70
N TYR A 160 17.33 -18.19 -4.93
CA TYR A 160 17.36 -18.11 -3.47
C TYR A 160 16.83 -19.42 -2.90
N GLU A 161 17.56 -20.02 -1.96
CA GLU A 161 17.20 -21.30 -1.33
C GLU A 161 17.34 -21.22 0.19
N PHE A 162 16.23 -21.35 0.92
CA PHE A 162 16.26 -21.35 2.39
C PHE A 162 15.05 -22.08 3.00
N ILE A 163 15.11 -22.32 4.30
CA ILE A 163 14.02 -22.91 5.10
C ILE A 163 13.32 -21.80 5.86
N LEU A 164 11.99 -21.81 5.85
CA LEU A 164 11.18 -20.87 6.63
C LEU A 164 11.15 -21.31 8.09
N ARG A 165 11.78 -20.52 8.97
CA ARG A 165 12.02 -20.91 10.37
C ARG A 165 10.90 -20.53 11.34
N ARG A 166 10.02 -19.62 10.94
CA ARG A 166 8.91 -19.11 11.77
C ARG A 166 7.76 -18.63 10.91
N SER A 167 6.54 -18.81 11.41
CA SER A 167 5.36 -18.16 10.87
C SER A 167 5.32 -16.65 11.20
N GLY A 168 4.60 -15.88 10.39
CA GLY A 168 4.47 -14.44 10.56
C GLY A 168 4.14 -13.68 9.27
N THR A 169 4.18 -12.35 9.37
CA THR A 169 4.03 -11.42 8.26
C THR A 169 5.40 -10.85 7.91
N PHE A 170 5.81 -10.99 6.66
CA PHE A 170 7.09 -10.51 6.13
C PHE A 170 6.86 -9.74 4.82
N MET A 171 7.90 -9.08 4.35
CA MET A 171 7.90 -8.38 3.06
C MET A 171 9.09 -8.83 2.24
N TYR A 172 9.08 -8.52 0.95
CA TYR A 172 10.26 -8.58 0.12
C TYR A 172 10.39 -7.30 -0.70
N HIS A 173 11.62 -6.85 -0.91
CA HIS A 173 11.92 -5.61 -1.62
C HIS A 173 13.37 -5.62 -2.10
N PRO A 174 13.75 -4.79 -3.08
CA PRO A 174 15.13 -4.73 -3.53
C PRO A 174 16.04 -4.10 -2.46
N HIS A 175 17.32 -4.47 -2.55
CA HIS A 175 18.42 -3.88 -1.81
C HIS A 175 19.59 -3.62 -2.79
N SER A 176 19.23 -3.04 -3.93
CA SER A 176 20.08 -2.53 -5.02
C SER A 176 19.39 -1.27 -5.52
N ASP A 177 20.17 -0.19 -5.73
CA ASP A 177 19.67 1.16 -6.04
C ASP A 177 18.32 1.45 -5.34
N GLU A 178 18.32 1.39 -4.00
CA GLU A 178 17.10 1.52 -3.22
C GLU A 178 16.36 2.83 -3.51
N MET A 179 17.10 3.90 -3.82
CA MET A 179 16.51 5.18 -4.18
C MET A 179 15.57 5.03 -5.39
N VAL A 180 16.04 4.42 -6.48
CA VAL A 180 15.21 4.26 -7.69
C VAL A 180 14.23 3.10 -7.51
N GLN A 181 14.70 1.92 -7.13
CA GLN A 181 13.89 0.71 -7.17
C GLN A 181 12.73 0.74 -6.16
N MET A 182 12.95 1.27 -4.95
CA MET A 182 11.87 1.44 -3.96
C MET A 182 10.90 2.55 -4.37
N ALA A 183 11.40 3.71 -4.81
CA ALA A 183 10.55 4.83 -5.20
C ALA A 183 9.71 4.53 -6.47
N MET A 184 10.20 3.63 -7.32
CA MET A 184 9.45 3.09 -8.46
C MET A 184 8.45 2.00 -8.06
N GLY A 185 8.38 1.58 -6.78
CA GLY A 185 7.31 0.71 -6.27
C GLY A 185 7.65 -0.78 -6.17
N MET A 186 8.93 -1.17 -6.21
CA MET A 186 9.32 -2.58 -6.10
C MET A 186 9.21 -3.09 -4.67
N MET A 187 8.15 -3.82 -4.37
CA MET A 187 7.90 -4.40 -3.05
C MET A 187 6.79 -5.44 -3.12
N GLY A 188 6.70 -6.35 -2.15
CA GLY A 188 5.58 -7.27 -2.02
C GLY A 188 5.56 -7.97 -0.66
N PHE A 189 4.51 -8.76 -0.40
CA PHE A 189 4.36 -9.52 0.84
C PHE A 189 4.93 -10.91 0.76
N PHE A 190 5.43 -11.39 1.91
CA PHE A 190 5.74 -12.79 2.14
C PHE A 190 5.04 -13.21 3.43
N VAL A 191 4.02 -14.06 3.32
CA VAL A 191 3.30 -14.61 4.48
C VAL A 191 3.76 -16.05 4.72
N VAL A 192 4.15 -16.32 5.97
CA VAL A 192 4.45 -17.68 6.42
C VAL A 192 3.37 -18.09 7.41
N HIS A 193 2.56 -19.07 7.02
CA HIS A 193 1.48 -19.61 7.84
C HIS A 193 2.04 -20.56 8.92
N PRO A 194 1.43 -20.62 10.12
CA PRO A 194 1.77 -21.62 11.13
C PRO A 194 1.68 -23.04 10.56
N ARG A 195 2.55 -23.92 11.04
CA ARG A 195 2.55 -25.32 10.60
C ARG A 195 1.34 -26.08 11.12
N ASP A 196 0.90 -25.77 12.33
CA ASP A 196 -0.37 -26.26 12.88
C ASP A 196 -1.52 -25.43 12.30
N PRO A 197 -2.43 -26.00 11.48
CA PRO A 197 -3.56 -25.27 10.90
C PRO A 197 -4.55 -24.72 11.92
N ALA A 198 -4.54 -25.22 13.17
CA ALA A 198 -5.36 -24.70 14.26
C ALA A 198 -4.74 -23.48 14.92
N GLU A 199 -3.41 -23.33 14.84
CA GLU A 199 -2.70 -22.20 15.42
C GLU A 199 -3.06 -20.91 14.67
N ARG A 200 -3.49 -19.88 15.43
CA ARG A 200 -3.81 -18.56 14.90
C ARG A 200 -4.84 -18.60 13.76
N ARG A 201 -5.82 -19.52 13.81
CA ARG A 201 -6.88 -19.61 12.79
C ARG A 201 -7.78 -18.37 12.80
N VAL A 202 -8.14 -17.93 11.60
CA VAL A 202 -9.11 -16.86 11.27
C VAL A 202 -9.95 -17.33 10.08
N ASP A 203 -11.10 -16.72 9.86
CA ASP A 203 -11.99 -17.01 8.73
C ASP A 203 -11.59 -16.24 7.47
N ARG A 204 -11.02 -15.03 7.65
CA ARG A 204 -10.48 -14.21 6.55
C ARG A 204 -9.17 -13.57 6.97
N ASP A 205 -8.20 -13.56 6.06
CA ASP A 205 -6.88 -12.97 6.29
C ASP A 205 -6.56 -12.03 5.11
N PHE A 206 -6.19 -10.79 5.40
CA PHE A 206 -5.95 -9.74 4.40
C PHE A 206 -4.57 -9.13 4.55
N VAL A 207 -3.93 -8.76 3.44
CA VAL A 207 -2.63 -8.06 3.44
C VAL A 207 -2.71 -6.67 2.83
N TRP A 208 -1.99 -5.73 3.44
CA TRP A 208 -2.04 -4.29 3.18
C TRP A 208 -0.64 -3.69 3.18
N LEU A 209 -0.11 -3.42 2.00
CA LEU A 209 1.19 -2.83 1.82
C LEU A 209 1.01 -1.33 1.71
N LEU A 210 1.59 -0.62 2.66
CA LEU A 210 1.51 0.84 2.72
C LEU A 210 2.64 1.39 1.86
N ASN A 211 2.26 2.16 0.84
CA ASN A 211 3.19 2.69 -0.14
C ASN A 211 2.83 4.12 -0.55
N ALA A 212 3.83 4.84 -1.06
CA ALA A 212 3.70 6.24 -1.39
C ALA A 212 4.59 6.62 -2.57
N TYR A 213 4.12 7.59 -3.35
CA TYR A 213 4.80 8.09 -4.53
C TYR A 213 4.76 9.62 -4.57
N ASP A 214 5.70 10.21 -5.29
CA ASP A 214 5.65 11.61 -5.70
C ASP A 214 5.40 11.64 -7.21
N ILE A 215 4.15 11.83 -7.62
CA ILE A 215 3.76 11.90 -9.03
C ILE A 215 3.20 13.28 -9.31
N GLU A 216 3.87 14.02 -10.18
CA GLU A 216 3.42 15.33 -10.63
C GLU A 216 2.15 15.19 -11.49
N ALA A 217 1.21 16.12 -11.35
CA ALA A 217 0.01 16.17 -12.20
C ALA A 217 0.38 16.16 -13.68
N GLY A 218 -0.23 15.30 -14.49
CA GLY A 218 0.15 15.10 -15.89
C GLY A 218 1.29 14.10 -16.12
N SER A 219 2.04 13.72 -15.09
CA SER A 219 3.13 12.75 -15.20
C SER A 219 2.63 11.33 -14.97
N TYR A 220 3.27 10.38 -15.63
CA TYR A 220 3.08 8.94 -15.42
C TYR A 220 4.20 8.31 -14.57
N VAL A 221 5.30 9.01 -14.32
CA VAL A 221 6.49 8.46 -13.66
C VAL A 221 6.73 9.18 -12.33
N PRO A 222 7.01 8.46 -11.23
CA PRO A 222 7.35 9.07 -9.96
C PRO A 222 8.68 9.86 -9.99
N LYS A 223 8.77 10.90 -9.16
CA LYS A 223 10.01 11.58 -8.80
C LYS A 223 10.77 10.75 -7.77
N VAL A 224 11.71 9.95 -8.24
CA VAL A 224 12.44 8.97 -7.42
C VAL A 224 13.36 9.57 -6.35
N ASN A 225 13.76 10.84 -6.50
CA ASN A 225 14.68 11.50 -5.57
C ASN A 225 13.99 12.18 -4.38
N THR A 226 12.65 12.22 -4.36
CA THR A 226 11.90 12.99 -3.35
C THR A 226 11.99 12.35 -1.95
N MET A 227 11.75 11.04 -1.88
CA MET A 227 11.79 10.13 -0.72
C MET A 227 10.98 10.53 0.53
N LEU A 228 10.95 11.79 0.95
CA LEU A 228 10.30 12.26 2.18
C LEU A 228 9.06 13.15 1.95
N ASN A 229 8.90 13.71 0.75
CA ASN A 229 7.82 14.65 0.43
C ASN A 229 6.82 14.11 -0.60
N MET A 230 6.27 12.93 -0.32
CA MET A 230 5.33 12.25 -1.22
C MET A 230 3.96 12.95 -1.27
N ASN A 231 3.27 12.83 -2.41
CA ASN A 231 1.94 13.43 -2.62
C ASN A 231 0.83 12.40 -2.91
N MET A 232 1.20 11.14 -3.10
CA MET A 232 0.30 10.03 -3.41
C MET A 232 0.47 8.91 -2.39
N TRP A 233 -0.45 8.84 -1.43
CA TRP A 233 -0.50 7.80 -0.40
C TRP A 233 -1.47 6.69 -0.76
N CYS A 234 -1.02 5.44 -0.64
CA CYS A 234 -1.69 4.30 -1.26
C CYS A 234 -1.79 3.10 -0.31
N PHE A 235 -2.81 2.29 -0.56
CA PHE A 235 -2.90 0.91 -0.08
C PHE A 235 -2.67 0.00 -1.29
N ASN A 236 -1.70 -0.91 -1.25
CA ASN A 236 -1.40 -1.82 -2.36
C ASN A 236 -1.23 -1.10 -3.72
N SER A 237 -0.58 0.07 -3.72
CA SER A 237 -0.44 0.95 -4.90
C SER A 237 -1.77 1.32 -5.56
N ARG A 238 -2.84 1.36 -4.78
CA ARG A 238 -4.15 1.86 -5.16
C ARG A 238 -4.55 3.01 -4.26
N VAL A 239 -5.32 3.91 -4.83
CA VAL A 239 -5.82 5.13 -4.22
C VAL A 239 -7.33 5.08 -4.26
N TRP A 240 -8.02 5.44 -3.19
CA TRP A 240 -9.49 5.59 -3.23
C TRP A 240 -9.91 6.55 -4.35
N PRO A 241 -10.95 6.23 -5.15
CA PRO A 241 -11.87 5.09 -5.07
C PRO A 241 -11.46 3.86 -5.91
N GLY A 242 -10.20 3.79 -6.37
CA GLY A 242 -9.69 2.67 -7.15
C GLY A 242 -9.34 1.41 -6.35
N ILE A 243 -9.19 1.51 -5.03
CA ILE A 243 -8.98 0.32 -4.20
C ILE A 243 -10.30 -0.40 -3.91
N ASP A 244 -10.29 -1.73 -3.99
CA ASP A 244 -11.43 -2.59 -3.68
C ASP A 244 -11.83 -2.47 -2.19
N PRO A 245 -13.11 -2.64 -1.84
CA PRO A 245 -13.53 -2.72 -0.45
C PRO A 245 -13.06 -4.02 0.22
N MET A 246 -12.90 -3.99 1.54
CA MET A 246 -12.65 -5.20 2.34
C MET A 246 -13.99 -5.83 2.74
N VAL A 247 -14.34 -6.97 2.17
CA VAL A 247 -15.63 -7.64 2.42
C VAL A 247 -15.48 -8.74 3.47
N ALA A 248 -16.35 -8.72 4.49
CA ALA A 248 -16.43 -9.73 5.53
C ALA A 248 -17.88 -10.19 5.75
N ARG A 249 -18.06 -11.50 6.00
CA ARG A 249 -19.36 -12.00 6.45
C ARG A 249 -19.50 -11.68 7.94
N GLN A 250 -20.72 -11.36 8.37
CA GLN A 250 -21.00 -11.15 9.78
C GLN A 250 -20.61 -12.40 10.60
N GLY A 251 -19.88 -12.18 11.69
CA GLY A 251 -19.39 -13.23 12.58
C GLY A 251 -18.06 -13.88 12.15
N ASP A 252 -17.49 -13.47 11.01
CA ASP A 252 -16.13 -13.93 10.64
C ASP A 252 -15.10 -13.34 11.61
N LYS A 253 -14.16 -14.17 12.06
CA LYS A 253 -12.91 -13.71 12.65
C LYS A 253 -11.98 -13.25 11.52
N VAL A 254 -11.63 -11.98 11.51
CA VAL A 254 -10.84 -11.34 10.44
C VAL A 254 -9.46 -10.98 10.95
N ARG A 255 -8.43 -11.23 10.12
CA ARG A 255 -7.08 -10.71 10.30
C ARG A 255 -6.75 -9.69 9.21
N MET A 256 -6.13 -8.58 9.61
CA MET A 256 -5.47 -7.65 8.68
C MET A 256 -3.97 -7.61 9.00
N ARG A 257 -3.14 -7.75 7.97
CA ARG A 257 -1.68 -7.72 8.03
C ARG A 257 -1.18 -6.49 7.29
N PHE A 258 -0.48 -5.63 7.99
CA PHE A 258 0.12 -4.42 7.44
C PHE A 258 1.63 -4.58 7.30
N GLY A 259 2.18 -3.99 6.26
CA GLY A 259 3.61 -3.80 6.06
C GLY A 259 3.85 -2.39 5.53
N ASN A 260 4.78 -1.65 6.11
CA ASN A 260 5.04 -0.26 5.72
C ASN A 260 6.46 -0.08 5.17
N LEU A 261 6.54 0.26 3.88
CA LEU A 261 7.80 0.59 3.20
C LEU A 261 7.86 2.05 2.74
N THR A 262 6.97 2.90 3.25
CA THR A 262 7.07 4.35 3.07
C THR A 262 8.06 4.97 4.06
N MET A 263 8.44 6.22 3.83
CA MET A 263 9.33 6.97 4.71
C MET A 263 8.61 7.66 5.89
N THR A 264 7.39 7.24 6.23
CA THR A 264 6.67 7.76 7.41
C THR A 264 5.79 6.68 8.03
N ASN A 265 5.42 6.83 9.31
CA ASN A 265 4.48 5.92 9.96
C ASN A 265 3.04 6.15 9.47
N HIS A 266 2.19 5.14 9.62
CA HIS A 266 0.77 5.23 9.29
C HIS A 266 -0.10 4.69 10.43
N PRO A 267 -0.86 5.56 11.14
CA PRO A 267 -1.88 5.11 12.07
C PRO A 267 -3.10 4.65 11.27
N ILE A 268 -3.30 3.33 11.11
CA ILE A 268 -4.46 2.79 10.39
C ILE A 268 -5.62 2.63 11.36
N HIS A 269 -6.73 3.33 11.07
CA HIS A 269 -7.96 3.29 11.83
C HIS A 269 -9.02 2.48 11.09
N VAL A 270 -9.71 1.58 11.81
CA VAL A 270 -10.81 0.77 11.28
C VAL A 270 -12.07 1.11 12.07
N HIS A 271 -13.07 1.64 11.38
CA HIS A 271 -14.35 1.97 11.99
C HIS A 271 -15.18 0.70 12.25
N GLY A 272 -16.15 0.79 13.15
CA GLY A 272 -17.17 -0.25 13.36
C GLY A 272 -16.72 -1.47 14.16
N VAL A 273 -15.42 -1.60 14.46
CA VAL A 273 -14.84 -2.71 15.22
C VAL A 273 -13.77 -2.20 16.19
N ASP A 274 -13.62 -2.85 17.33
CA ASP A 274 -12.37 -2.88 18.08
C ASP A 274 -11.57 -4.13 17.68
N PHE A 275 -10.25 -4.05 17.78
CA PHE A 275 -9.37 -5.14 17.40
C PHE A 275 -8.25 -5.35 18.41
N LYS A 276 -7.61 -6.52 18.35
CA LYS A 276 -6.38 -6.80 19.09
C LYS A 276 -5.19 -6.73 18.16
N VAL A 277 -4.07 -6.14 18.61
CA VAL A 277 -2.78 -6.31 17.93
C VAL A 277 -2.24 -7.70 18.26
N THR A 278 -2.17 -8.58 17.26
CA THR A 278 -1.82 -10.00 17.45
C THR A 278 -0.43 -10.37 16.93
N GLY A 279 0.21 -9.51 16.14
CA GLY A 279 1.56 -9.74 15.63
C GLY A 279 2.33 -8.45 15.33
N THR A 280 3.65 -8.55 15.41
CA THR A 280 4.62 -7.50 15.08
C THR A 280 5.61 -7.98 14.01
N ASP A 281 6.57 -7.12 13.65
CA ASP A 281 7.77 -7.45 12.89
C ASP A 281 8.66 -8.53 13.56
N GLY A 282 8.48 -8.74 14.87
CA GLY A 282 9.09 -9.80 15.65
C GLY A 282 8.36 -11.16 15.62
N GLY A 283 7.12 -11.22 15.10
CA GLY A 283 6.27 -12.42 15.09
C GLY A 283 4.99 -12.26 15.91
N TRP A 284 4.37 -13.39 16.29
CA TRP A 284 3.09 -13.39 17.02
C TRP A 284 3.24 -12.95 18.48
N ILE A 285 2.30 -12.12 18.95
CA ILE A 285 2.19 -11.72 20.36
C ILE A 285 1.42 -12.81 21.12
N ASN A 286 1.93 -13.20 22.29
CA ASN A 286 1.20 -14.09 23.20
C ASN A 286 -0.17 -13.48 23.53
N GLU A 287 -1.22 -14.30 23.54
CA GLU A 287 -2.60 -13.84 23.69
C GLU A 287 -2.85 -13.00 24.96
N ASN A 288 -2.09 -13.27 26.02
CA ASN A 288 -2.16 -12.54 27.29
C ASN A 288 -1.57 -11.11 27.22
N TYR A 289 -0.84 -10.76 26.16
CA TYR A 289 -0.20 -9.45 25.96
C TYR A 289 -0.74 -8.69 24.75
N GLN A 290 -1.81 -9.18 24.13
CA GLN A 290 -2.45 -8.49 23.01
C GLN A 290 -3.26 -7.31 23.52
N LEU A 291 -2.99 -6.13 22.97
CA LEU A 291 -3.65 -4.90 23.36
C LEU A 291 -4.89 -4.65 22.49
N PRO A 292 -6.04 -4.27 23.10
CA PRO A 292 -7.20 -3.79 22.36
C PRO A 292 -6.94 -2.36 21.86
N GLU A 293 -7.27 -2.13 20.60
CA GLU A 293 -7.06 -0.86 19.91
C GLU A 293 -8.19 -0.62 18.90
N VAL A 294 -8.31 0.64 18.45
CA VAL A 294 -9.13 1.01 17.28
C VAL A 294 -8.28 1.61 16.15
N SER A 295 -7.03 1.93 16.45
CA SER A 295 -6.04 2.42 15.49
C SER A 295 -4.70 1.75 15.76
N VAL A 296 -4.02 1.29 14.72
CA VAL A 296 -2.70 0.66 14.82
C VAL A 296 -1.66 1.49 14.08
N ASP A 297 -0.62 1.95 14.77
CA ASP A 297 0.50 2.61 14.13
C ASP A 297 1.46 1.59 13.50
N VAL A 298 1.76 1.80 12.22
CA VAL A 298 2.69 0.97 11.45
C VAL A 298 3.88 1.85 11.06
N ALA A 299 5.00 1.77 11.78
CA ALA A 299 6.19 2.57 11.49
C ALA A 299 6.94 2.06 10.26
N VAL A 300 7.92 2.83 9.79
CA VAL A 300 8.76 2.49 8.63
C VAL A 300 9.48 1.16 8.86
N GLY A 301 9.36 0.23 7.90
CA GLY A 301 9.91 -1.12 7.97
C GLY A 301 9.12 -2.08 8.86
N GLN A 302 8.08 -1.63 9.56
CA GLN A 302 7.33 -2.49 10.47
C GLN A 302 6.25 -3.29 9.77
N MET A 303 5.98 -4.47 10.32
CA MET A 303 4.78 -5.25 10.08
C MET A 303 3.90 -5.27 11.32
N ARG A 304 2.59 -5.31 11.12
CA ARG A 304 1.58 -5.48 12.17
C ARG A 304 0.52 -6.47 11.72
N ALA A 305 0.02 -7.28 12.64
CA ALA A 305 -1.20 -8.04 12.43
C ALA A 305 -2.22 -7.65 13.49
N ILE A 306 -3.44 -7.37 13.06
CA ILE A 306 -4.58 -7.13 13.95
C ILE A 306 -5.69 -8.14 13.67
N GLU A 307 -6.45 -8.49 14.70
CA GLU A 307 -7.59 -9.40 14.60
C GLU A 307 -8.83 -8.83 15.27
N PHE A 308 -9.98 -9.00 14.65
CA PHE A 308 -11.30 -8.63 15.17
C PHE A 308 -12.37 -9.59 14.69
N ASN A 309 -13.54 -9.55 15.33
CA ASN A 309 -14.73 -10.23 14.85
C ASN A 309 -15.61 -9.24 14.08
N ALA A 310 -16.03 -9.62 12.89
CA ALA A 310 -16.89 -8.79 12.04
C ALA A 310 -18.36 -8.85 12.49
N ASP A 311 -18.64 -8.41 13.72
CA ASP A 311 -19.95 -8.61 14.36
C ASP A 311 -20.96 -7.49 14.07
N ASN A 312 -20.51 -6.37 13.51
CA ASN A 312 -21.27 -5.16 13.31
C ASN A 312 -21.56 -4.89 11.81
N PRO A 313 -22.72 -5.32 11.28
CA PRO A 313 -23.10 -5.08 9.89
C PRO A 313 -23.11 -3.60 9.52
N GLY A 314 -22.48 -3.26 8.40
CA GLY A 314 -22.35 -1.87 7.99
C GLY A 314 -21.32 -1.67 6.90
N ASP A 315 -21.22 -0.42 6.47
CA ASP A 315 -20.12 0.09 5.67
C ASP A 315 -19.29 1.01 6.56
N TRP A 316 -18.08 0.57 6.88
CA TRP A 316 -17.20 1.20 7.85
C TRP A 316 -15.91 1.66 7.17
N ALA A 317 -15.46 2.87 7.45
CA ALA A 317 -14.22 3.37 6.87
C ALA A 317 -12.99 2.62 7.40
N ILE A 318 -12.04 2.32 6.50
CA ILE A 318 -10.68 1.93 6.81
C ILE A 318 -9.78 3.03 6.23
N HIS A 319 -8.99 3.70 7.06
CA HIS A 319 -8.14 4.77 6.55
C HIS A 319 -6.90 5.03 7.39
N CYS A 320 -5.89 5.67 6.77
CA CYS A 320 -4.82 6.28 7.53
C CYS A 320 -5.37 7.48 8.33
N HIS A 321 -5.00 7.64 9.59
CA HIS A 321 -5.49 8.73 10.43
C HIS A 321 -4.63 10.01 10.31
N LYS A 322 -3.66 10.03 9.40
CA LYS A 322 -3.06 11.28 8.93
C LYS A 322 -3.94 11.85 7.84
N SER A 323 -4.66 12.94 8.14
CA SER A 323 -5.61 13.55 7.20
C SER A 323 -5.00 13.85 5.82
N HIS A 324 -3.72 14.22 5.76
CA HIS A 324 -3.00 14.40 4.51
C HIS A 324 -3.02 13.13 3.62
N HIS A 325 -2.90 11.96 4.23
CA HIS A 325 -2.85 10.67 3.53
C HIS A 325 -4.23 10.22 3.04
N THR A 326 -5.31 10.82 3.57
CA THR A 326 -6.69 10.55 3.14
C THR A 326 -7.22 11.62 2.19
N MET A 327 -6.36 12.42 1.56
CA MET A 327 -6.79 13.58 0.77
C MET A 327 -6.25 13.63 -0.66
N ASN A 328 -5.18 12.88 -1.02
CA ASN A 328 -4.47 12.86 -2.32
C ASN A 328 -5.19 13.54 -3.50
N ALA A 329 -4.57 14.31 -4.40
CA ALA A 329 -3.17 14.72 -4.52
C ALA A 329 -2.98 16.14 -3.93
N MET A 330 -2.53 16.21 -2.67
CA MET A 330 -2.41 17.49 -1.95
C MET A 330 -1.24 18.32 -2.49
N GLY A 331 -1.51 19.54 -2.96
CA GLY A 331 -0.48 20.52 -3.31
C GLY A 331 0.08 21.22 -2.08
N HIS A 332 1.39 21.08 -1.80
CA HIS A 332 2.00 21.65 -0.59
C HIS A 332 2.38 23.14 -0.72
N ASN A 333 2.28 23.70 -1.93
CA ASN A 333 2.71 25.08 -2.23
C ASN A 333 1.54 26.05 -2.48
N VAL A 334 0.31 25.64 -2.14
CA VAL A 334 -0.89 26.49 -2.32
C VAL A 334 -1.04 27.44 -1.13
N ARG A 335 -1.29 28.73 -1.40
CA ARG A 335 -1.51 29.73 -0.35
C ARG A 335 -2.88 29.54 0.31
N THR A 336 -2.95 29.77 1.62
CA THR A 336 -4.22 29.74 2.38
C THR A 336 -5.04 30.99 2.11
N TYR A 337 -6.29 30.80 1.67
CA TYR A 337 -7.24 31.89 1.41
C TYR A 337 -8.47 31.88 2.34
N ILE A 338 -8.50 31.04 3.37
CA ILE A 338 -9.61 30.93 4.32
C ILE A 338 -9.93 32.29 4.93
N GLY A 339 -11.19 32.72 4.77
CA GLY A 339 -11.67 34.02 5.22
C GLY A 339 -11.30 35.21 4.35
N VAL A 340 -10.49 35.04 3.30
CA VAL A 340 -10.14 36.12 2.36
C VAL A 340 -11.27 36.35 1.36
N ASN A 341 -11.73 37.60 1.24
CA ASN A 341 -12.71 37.98 0.22
C ASN A 341 -12.01 38.09 -1.15
N LEU A 342 -12.12 37.03 -1.94
CA LEU A 342 -11.53 36.94 -3.28
C LEU A 342 -12.44 37.52 -4.39
N LYS A 343 -13.61 38.12 -4.09
CA LYS A 343 -14.58 38.54 -5.12
C LYS A 343 -14.01 39.55 -6.13
N SER A 344 -13.26 40.55 -5.67
CA SER A 344 -12.66 41.57 -6.55
C SER A 344 -11.52 40.98 -7.39
N THR A 345 -10.66 40.18 -6.76
CA THR A 345 -9.56 39.48 -7.43
C THR A 345 -10.07 38.49 -8.47
N ALA A 346 -11.08 37.69 -8.13
CA ALA A 346 -11.72 36.76 -9.05
C ALA A 346 -12.31 37.47 -10.27
N LYS A 347 -13.00 38.60 -10.08
CA LYS A 347 -13.50 39.43 -11.21
C LYS A 347 -12.39 39.94 -12.12
N GLN A 348 -11.20 40.24 -11.58
CA GLN A 348 -10.06 40.66 -12.39
C GLN A 348 -9.45 39.47 -13.16
N ILE A 349 -9.29 38.32 -12.50
CA ILE A 349 -8.75 37.12 -13.13
C ILE A 349 -9.70 36.60 -14.21
N GLN A 350 -11.01 36.64 -13.98
CA GLN A 350 -12.03 36.23 -14.95
C GLN A 350 -12.01 37.02 -16.27
N LYS A 351 -11.46 38.24 -16.28
CA LYS A 351 -11.25 38.99 -17.53
C LYS A 351 -10.18 38.37 -18.43
N ILE A 352 -9.27 37.59 -17.84
CA ILE A 352 -8.15 36.93 -18.53
C ILE A 352 -8.45 35.42 -18.68
N ALA A 353 -9.11 34.82 -17.69
CA ALA A 353 -9.50 33.41 -17.65
C ALA A 353 -10.98 33.27 -17.25
N PRO A 354 -11.93 33.31 -18.22
CA PRO A 354 -13.38 33.40 -17.97
C PRO A 354 -14.00 32.31 -17.08
N GLY A 355 -13.30 31.22 -16.79
CA GLY A 355 -13.73 30.14 -15.90
C GLY A 355 -13.12 30.14 -14.49
N TYR A 356 -12.31 31.15 -14.12
CA TYR A 356 -11.66 31.16 -12.81
C TYR A 356 -12.67 31.25 -11.65
N MET A 357 -12.58 30.29 -10.73
CA MET A 357 -13.35 30.26 -9.48
C MET A 357 -12.41 30.42 -8.29
N PRO A 358 -12.67 31.36 -7.37
CA PRO A 358 -11.84 31.50 -6.16
C PRO A 358 -12.02 30.31 -5.23
N MET A 359 -10.91 29.65 -4.93
CA MET A 359 -10.85 28.40 -4.17
C MET A 359 -10.49 28.65 -2.70
N GLY A 360 -11.11 27.89 -1.79
CA GLY A 360 -10.63 27.77 -0.42
C GLY A 360 -10.86 28.99 0.50
N SER A 361 -11.78 29.90 0.16
CA SER A 361 -12.12 31.03 1.05
C SER A 361 -13.15 30.69 2.14
N THR A 362 -13.96 29.65 1.95
CA THR A 362 -15.06 29.24 2.85
C THR A 362 -14.98 27.76 3.27
N GLY A 363 -13.81 27.12 3.08
CA GLY A 363 -13.62 25.67 3.22
C GLY A 363 -13.49 24.97 1.86
N GLY A 364 -13.23 23.66 1.89
CA GLY A 364 -12.93 22.84 0.70
C GLY A 364 -14.01 21.85 0.27
N GLY A 365 -15.01 21.55 1.12
CA GLY A 365 -15.96 20.46 0.87
C GLY A 365 -16.77 20.58 -0.43
N MET A 366 -17.29 21.79 -0.71
CA MET A 366 -17.99 22.12 -1.97
C MET A 366 -17.16 21.88 -3.24
N MET A 367 -15.84 21.75 -3.13
CA MET A 367 -14.98 21.43 -4.27
C MET A 367 -15.03 19.97 -4.67
N SER A 368 -15.39 19.07 -3.76
CA SER A 368 -15.52 17.65 -4.07
C SER A 368 -16.69 17.37 -5.03
N GLU A 369 -17.64 18.31 -5.14
CA GLU A 369 -18.81 18.22 -6.01
C GLU A 369 -18.64 18.97 -7.35
N MET A 370 -17.53 19.70 -7.55
CA MET A 370 -17.30 20.50 -8.75
C MET A 370 -16.24 19.88 -9.65
N GLU A 371 -16.65 19.50 -10.87
CA GLU A 371 -15.73 19.00 -11.89
C GLU A 371 -15.01 20.16 -12.59
N MET A 372 -13.74 20.37 -12.23
CA MET A 372 -12.84 21.22 -13.02
C MET A 372 -12.03 20.37 -13.99
N PRO A 373 -11.73 20.85 -15.21
CA PRO A 373 -10.80 20.17 -16.10
C PRO A 373 -9.43 20.04 -15.41
N LEU A 374 -8.99 18.81 -15.18
CA LEU A 374 -7.65 18.49 -14.68
C LEU A 374 -6.74 18.15 -15.87
N PRO A 375 -5.42 18.32 -15.72
CA PRO A 375 -4.48 17.69 -16.64
C PRO A 375 -4.76 16.19 -16.73
N GLU A 376 -4.44 15.58 -17.86
CA GLU A 376 -4.45 14.14 -18.03
C GLU A 376 -3.71 13.45 -16.86
N ASN A 377 -4.08 12.22 -16.51
CA ASN A 377 -3.37 11.41 -15.52
C ASN A 377 -3.23 12.09 -14.13
N THR A 378 -4.27 12.80 -13.69
CA THR A 378 -4.28 13.54 -12.42
C THR A 378 -5.54 13.19 -11.63
N LEU A 379 -5.37 12.76 -10.38
CA LEU A 379 -6.52 12.55 -9.50
C LEU A 379 -7.01 13.87 -8.90
N PRO A 380 -8.33 14.09 -8.83
CA PRO A 380 -8.90 15.13 -8.00
C PRO A 380 -8.57 14.87 -6.53
N MET A 381 -8.52 15.93 -5.72
CA MET A 381 -8.53 15.79 -4.26
C MET A 381 -9.91 15.36 -3.79
N MET A 382 -9.98 14.57 -2.71
CA MET A 382 -11.24 14.24 -2.02
C MET A 382 -12.30 13.60 -2.95
N THR A 383 -12.00 12.41 -3.47
CA THR A 383 -12.79 11.71 -4.49
C THR A 383 -13.71 10.60 -3.96
N GLY A 384 -14.48 10.01 -4.86
CA GLY A 384 -15.33 8.87 -4.56
C GLY A 384 -16.68 9.25 -3.98
N ALA A 385 -17.65 8.36 -4.19
CA ALA A 385 -19.03 8.55 -3.79
C ALA A 385 -19.47 7.44 -2.83
N GLY A 386 -20.35 7.81 -1.90
CA GLY A 386 -21.09 6.93 -1.02
C GLY A 386 -22.60 7.06 -1.24
N PRO A 387 -23.42 6.38 -0.42
CA PRO A 387 -24.87 6.39 -0.56
C PRO A 387 -25.52 7.77 -0.29
N PHE A 388 -24.77 8.72 0.28
CA PHE A 388 -25.23 10.07 0.62
C PHE A 388 -24.50 11.19 -0.14
N GLY A 389 -23.73 10.86 -1.18
CA GLY A 389 -22.95 11.84 -1.95
C GLY A 389 -21.44 11.63 -1.83
N SER A 390 -20.67 12.70 -1.99
CA SER A 390 -19.20 12.67 -1.88
C SER A 390 -18.75 12.17 -0.51
N VAL A 391 -17.68 11.36 -0.48
CA VAL A 391 -17.05 10.91 0.77
C VAL A 391 -16.02 11.94 1.28
N GLU A 392 -15.67 12.93 0.46
CA GLU A 392 -14.66 13.95 0.74
C GLU A 392 -13.29 13.40 1.18
N MET A 393 -12.95 12.17 0.78
CA MET A 393 -11.70 11.48 1.12
C MET A 393 -11.01 10.98 -0.15
N GLY A 394 -9.71 10.74 -0.11
CA GLY A 394 -8.90 10.17 -1.18
C GLY A 394 -7.76 9.36 -0.59
N GLY A 395 -6.82 8.90 -1.41
CA GLY A 395 -5.60 8.27 -0.91
C GLY A 395 -5.82 6.95 -0.15
N MET A 396 -5.26 6.87 1.06
CA MET A 396 -5.32 5.70 1.95
C MET A 396 -6.68 5.63 2.65
N PHE A 397 -7.72 5.33 1.88
CA PHE A 397 -9.08 5.11 2.34
C PHE A 397 -9.70 3.92 1.59
N THR A 398 -10.53 3.13 2.26
CA THR A 398 -11.49 2.21 1.63
C THR A 398 -12.57 1.83 2.66
N VAL A 399 -13.46 0.91 2.30
CA VAL A 399 -14.61 0.52 3.12
C VAL A 399 -14.51 -0.94 3.52
N LEU A 400 -14.58 -1.20 4.83
CA LEU A 400 -14.95 -2.49 5.40
C LEU A 400 -16.46 -2.69 5.23
N LYS A 401 -16.84 -3.68 4.44
CA LYS A 401 -18.24 -4.06 4.19
C LYS A 401 -18.56 -5.34 4.96
N VAL A 402 -19.23 -5.22 6.10
CA VAL A 402 -19.71 -6.36 6.89
C VAL A 402 -21.16 -6.67 6.50
N ARG A 403 -21.46 -7.92 6.15
CA ARG A 403 -22.81 -8.32 5.71
C ARG A 403 -23.31 -9.61 6.35
N PRO A 404 -24.58 -9.66 6.79
CA PRO A 404 -25.25 -10.90 7.15
C PRO A 404 -25.47 -11.76 5.90
N GLY A 405 -25.42 -13.09 6.06
CA GLY A 405 -25.82 -14.03 5.02
C GLY A 405 -24.89 -14.17 3.82
N LEU A 406 -23.71 -13.53 3.82
CA LEU A 406 -22.68 -13.83 2.82
C LEU A 406 -22.25 -15.31 2.92
N ALA A 407 -21.91 -15.92 1.79
CA ALA A 407 -21.33 -17.25 1.80
C ALA A 407 -19.90 -17.22 2.36
N ALA A 408 -19.47 -18.34 2.94
CA ALA A 408 -18.07 -18.50 3.32
C ALA A 408 -17.17 -18.37 2.08
N GLY A 409 -16.10 -17.58 2.17
CA GLY A 409 -15.20 -17.32 1.04
C GLY A 409 -15.74 -16.37 -0.04
N ASP A 410 -16.90 -15.74 0.14
CA ASP A 410 -17.39 -14.72 -0.79
C ASP A 410 -16.77 -13.35 -0.48
N TYR A 411 -15.95 -12.84 -1.40
CA TYR A 411 -15.26 -11.54 -1.28
C TYR A 411 -15.82 -10.48 -2.24
N ARG A 412 -16.89 -10.78 -2.97
CA ARG A 412 -17.48 -9.82 -3.93
C ARG A 412 -18.10 -8.64 -3.20
N ASP A 413 -18.02 -7.45 -3.79
CA ASP A 413 -18.65 -6.25 -3.25
C ASP A 413 -20.19 -6.46 -3.17
N PRO A 414 -20.78 -6.44 -1.96
CA PRO A 414 -22.22 -6.59 -1.77
C PRO A 414 -23.03 -5.31 -2.07
N GLY A 415 -22.38 -4.23 -2.53
CA GLY A 415 -22.99 -2.91 -2.72
C GLY A 415 -23.06 -2.11 -1.41
N TRP A 416 -23.85 -1.04 -1.39
CA TRP A 416 -24.01 -0.17 -0.21
C TRP A 416 -24.88 -0.81 0.88
N TYR A 417 -24.52 -0.57 2.13
CA TYR A 417 -25.30 -1.03 3.27
C TYR A 417 -26.66 -0.34 3.33
N ARG A 418 -27.71 -1.11 3.61
CA ARG A 418 -29.05 -0.55 3.85
C ARG A 418 -29.21 -0.26 5.32
N HIS A 419 -29.16 1.03 5.67
CA HIS A 419 -29.33 1.49 7.04
C HIS A 419 -30.71 1.11 7.58
N PRO A 420 -30.81 0.48 8.76
CA PRO A 420 -32.09 0.24 9.41
C PRO A 420 -32.84 1.54 9.71
N GLU A 421 -34.16 1.44 9.84
CA GLU A 421 -34.98 2.60 10.20
C GLU A 421 -34.54 3.18 11.56
N GLY A 422 -34.45 4.51 11.63
CA GLY A 422 -34.04 5.21 12.85
C GLY A 422 -32.54 5.22 13.16
N THR A 423 -31.69 4.59 12.32
CA THR A 423 -30.23 4.59 12.55
C THR A 423 -29.48 5.66 11.77
N LEU A 424 -30.19 6.51 11.02
CA LEU A 424 -29.61 7.65 10.32
C LEU A 424 -29.77 8.91 11.16
N ALA A 425 -28.73 9.75 11.16
CA ALA A 425 -28.85 11.12 11.66
C ALA A 425 -29.88 11.87 10.82
N TYR A 426 -30.66 12.73 11.48
CA TYR A 426 -31.71 13.51 10.85
C TYR A 426 -31.60 14.98 11.27
N GLU A 427 -32.12 15.88 10.43
CA GLU A 427 -32.18 17.30 10.74
C GLU A 427 -33.10 17.54 11.95
N TRP A 428 -32.62 18.32 12.93
CA TRP A 428 -33.48 18.78 14.02
C TRP A 428 -34.44 19.86 13.51
N THR A 429 -35.72 19.51 13.37
CA THR A 429 -36.79 20.42 12.96
C THR A 429 -37.71 20.87 14.11
N GLY A 430 -37.27 20.68 15.36
CA GLY A 430 -38.05 21.02 16.55
C GLY A 430 -37.91 22.50 16.95
N GLU A 431 -38.09 22.78 18.24
CA GLU A 431 -37.92 24.12 18.80
C GLU A 431 -36.51 24.68 18.52
N PRO A 432 -36.36 26.02 18.38
CA PRO A 432 -35.07 26.66 18.20
C PRO A 432 -34.07 26.22 19.27
N MET A 433 -32.83 25.95 18.85
CA MET A 433 -31.78 25.55 19.78
C MET A 433 -31.58 26.63 20.86
N PRO A 434 -31.55 26.26 22.15
CA PRO A 434 -31.25 27.22 23.21
C PRO A 434 -29.85 27.80 23.01
N GLU A 435 -29.61 29.01 23.55
CA GLU A 435 -28.26 29.57 23.52
C GLU A 435 -27.28 28.61 24.22
N PRO A 436 -26.11 28.31 23.61
CA PRO A 436 -25.13 27.42 24.21
C PRO A 436 -24.70 27.94 25.59
N ALA A 437 -24.92 27.12 26.62
CA ALA A 437 -24.46 27.42 27.97
C ALA A 437 -22.92 27.49 27.99
N ARG A 438 -22.37 28.51 28.64
CA ARG A 438 -20.92 28.63 28.83
C ARG A 438 -20.49 27.77 30.02
N ALA A 439 -19.30 27.19 29.93
CA ALA A 439 -18.69 26.52 31.07
C ALA A 439 -18.59 27.48 32.28
N PRO A 440 -18.85 27.00 33.52
CA PRO A 440 -18.68 27.80 34.73
C PRO A 440 -17.28 28.43 34.78
N ASP A 441 -17.17 29.64 35.35
CA ASP A 441 -15.91 30.40 35.47
C ASP A 441 -15.22 30.79 34.15
N THR A 442 -15.86 30.60 33.00
CA THR A 442 -15.44 31.28 31.77
C THR A 442 -15.61 32.79 32.00
N PRO A 443 -14.52 33.59 32.01
CA PRO A 443 -14.64 35.03 32.17
C PRO A 443 -15.66 35.55 31.14
N LYS A 444 -16.47 36.55 31.49
CA LYS A 444 -17.23 37.30 30.48
C LYS A 444 -16.20 37.99 29.58
N ALA A 445 -15.67 37.27 28.60
CA ALA A 445 -14.95 37.85 27.50
C ALA A 445 -15.85 38.96 26.97
N ARG A 446 -15.27 40.15 26.71
CA ARG A 446 -15.83 41.14 25.76
C ARG A 446 -16.57 40.31 24.73
N ARG A 447 -17.91 40.51 24.60
CA ARG A 447 -18.80 39.80 23.64
C ARG A 447 -17.90 39.22 22.59
N ALA A 448 -17.70 37.89 22.57
CA ALA A 448 -16.86 37.25 21.57
C ALA A 448 -17.20 37.99 20.30
N ARG A 449 -16.26 38.78 19.76
CA ARG A 449 -16.54 39.47 18.52
C ARG A 449 -16.99 38.33 17.67
N GLN A 450 -18.25 38.35 17.22
CA GLN A 450 -18.71 37.48 16.16
C GLN A 450 -17.52 37.49 15.23
N THR A 451 -16.84 36.35 15.12
CA THR A 451 -15.56 36.31 14.43
C THR A 451 -15.93 36.30 12.96
N ASP A 452 -16.57 37.38 12.54
CA ASP A 452 -16.56 37.87 11.19
C ASP A 452 -15.09 37.85 10.85
N LEU A 453 -14.72 36.94 9.95
CA LEU A 453 -13.40 36.89 9.34
C LEU A 453 -13.17 38.26 8.68
N ARG A 454 -12.71 39.22 9.48
CA ARG A 454 -12.48 40.60 9.04
C ARG A 454 -11.10 40.60 8.41
N VAL A 455 -11.10 40.42 7.10
CA VAL A 455 -9.93 40.51 6.22
C VAL A 455 -9.19 41.81 6.49
N VAL A 456 -7.94 41.70 6.92
CA VAL A 456 -7.01 42.84 6.93
C VAL A 456 -6.16 42.73 5.67
N ASP A 457 -6.32 43.67 4.73
CA ASP A 457 -5.44 43.78 3.57
C ASP A 457 -4.03 44.18 4.05
N PRO A 458 -2.99 43.34 3.90
CA PRO A 458 -1.65 43.65 4.39
C PRO A 458 -1.03 44.90 3.75
N ARG A 459 -1.56 45.39 2.61
CA ARG A 459 -1.14 46.65 1.97
C ARG A 459 -1.70 47.89 2.68
N THR A 460 -2.68 47.73 3.57
CA THR A 460 -3.32 48.83 4.30
C THR A 460 -2.76 49.06 5.70
N ARG A 461 -1.76 48.27 6.13
CA ARG A 461 -0.94 48.62 7.31
C ARG A 461 -0.09 49.84 6.95
N ARG A 462 -0.64 51.03 7.21
CA ARG A 462 0.13 52.28 7.26
C ARG A 462 1.35 52.05 8.15
N THR A 463 2.53 52.23 7.57
CA THR A 463 3.79 52.40 8.28
C THR A 463 3.63 53.49 9.33
N ALA A 464 3.59 53.11 10.60
CA ALA A 464 3.75 54.03 11.71
C ALA A 464 5.11 53.73 12.36
N SER A 465 5.94 54.78 12.34
CA SER A 465 7.18 55.01 13.10
C SER A 465 8.40 54.11 12.88
N ASN A 466 9.34 54.64 12.08
CA ASN A 466 10.74 54.72 12.51
C ASN A 466 10.82 55.50 13.84
N ALA A 467 11.46 54.94 14.86
CA ALA A 467 12.36 55.64 15.81
C ALA A 467 12.87 54.68 16.92
N GLY A 468 14.20 54.50 16.99
CA GLY A 468 14.96 53.93 18.13
C GLY A 468 14.94 52.39 18.22
N GLY A 469 16.00 51.64 18.48
CA GLY A 469 17.36 51.92 18.97
C GLY A 469 17.82 50.72 19.82
N HIS A 470 19.07 50.28 19.60
CA HIS A 470 19.95 49.40 20.42
C HIS A 470 19.76 47.87 20.48
N GLU A 471 20.83 47.18 20.02
CA GLU A 471 21.64 46.11 20.66
C GLU A 471 20.91 45.03 21.49
N HIS A 472 21.02 43.73 21.19
CA HIS A 472 22.21 42.88 21.14
C HIS A 472 21.95 41.58 20.35
#